data_AF-A0A7W8ALY0-F1
#
_entry.id   AF-A0A7W8ALY0-F1
#
_cell.length_a   1.000
_cell.length_b   1.000
_cell.length_c   1.000
_cell.angle_alpha   90.00
_cell.angle_beta   90.00
_cell.angle_gamma   90.00
#
_symmetry.space_group_name_H-M   'P 1'
#
loop_
_entity.id
_entity.type
_entity.pdbx_description
1 polymer ?
#
loop_
_entity_poly.entity_id
_entity_poly.type
_entity_poly.pdbx_seq_one_letter_code
_entity_poly.pdbx_strand_id
1 'polypeptide(L)'
;MSDKGFERSDKMSVDYIRNARGMSEFILSRSYRGPGDTVEAAMHRAERSFGAPATWMHRLRYRNIKDMPVSAYGAILRAYTLAKETSQKAYEAEREQAHARNSKLIGLADLAVGADGQRAETTVPPLLVTHDEATTTPE
;
A
#
# COMPACT_ATOMS: atom_id res chain seq x y z
N MET A 1 0.57 38.39 35.23
CA MET A 1 0.90 37.34 36.20
C MET A 1 0.73 36.01 35.50
N SER A 2 1.81 35.27 35.30
CA SER A 2 1.87 34.06 34.45
C SER A 2 1.34 32.80 35.13
N ASP A 3 0.60 32.05 34.33
CA ASP A 3 0.63 30.60 34.10
C ASP A 3 0.98 29.66 35.27
N LYS A 4 -0.03 28.89 35.67
CA LYS A 4 0.14 27.56 36.28
C LYS A 4 -1.17 26.76 36.19
N GLY A 5 -1.64 26.52 34.99
CA GLY A 5 -2.80 25.66 34.79
C GLY A 5 -2.80 25.12 33.38
N PHE A 6 -2.94 23.80 33.26
CA PHE A 6 -3.36 23.11 32.02
C PHE A 6 -2.30 22.54 31.05
N GLU A 7 -1.01 22.49 31.36
CA GLU A 7 -0.01 21.89 30.42
C GLU A 7 -0.01 20.34 30.37
N ARG A 8 -0.85 19.65 31.14
CA ARG A 8 -0.83 18.17 31.25
C ARG A 8 -1.98 17.42 30.57
N SER A 9 -3.03 18.09 30.08
CA SER A 9 -4.21 17.38 29.56
C SER A 9 -4.14 17.06 28.06
N ASP A 10 -3.29 17.75 27.28
CA ASP A 10 -3.23 17.59 25.81
C ASP A 10 -2.17 16.56 25.34
N LYS A 11 -1.60 15.78 26.27
CA LYS A 11 -0.49 14.87 25.97
C LYS A 11 -0.99 13.43 25.86
N MET A 12 -0.75 12.81 24.70
CA MET A 12 -1.16 11.43 24.40
C MET A 12 -0.23 10.37 25.01
N SER A 13 -0.77 9.18 25.30
CA SER A 13 -0.02 8.05 25.86
C SER A 13 1.02 7.47 24.88
N VAL A 14 1.97 6.69 25.40
CA VAL A 14 3.08 6.09 24.65
C VAL A 14 2.60 5.18 23.51
N ASP A 15 1.47 4.49 23.68
CA ASP A 15 0.90 3.62 22.65
C ASP A 15 0.45 4.39 21.41
N TYR A 16 -0.16 5.57 21.60
CA TYR A 16 -0.52 6.45 20.49
C TYR A 16 0.71 6.99 19.76
N ILE A 17 1.81 7.25 20.48
CA ILE A 17 3.08 7.66 19.87
C ILE A 17 3.68 6.53 19.03
N ARG A 18 3.59 5.28 19.51
CA ARG A 18 4.02 4.11 18.74
C ARG A 18 3.20 3.97 17.45
N ASN A 19 1.89 4.14 17.53
CA ASN A 19 1.01 4.16 16.35
C ASN A 19 1.37 5.31 15.39
N ALA A 20 1.62 6.52 15.93
CA ALA A 20 2.05 7.67 15.13
C ALA A 20 3.39 7.43 14.42
N ARG A 21 4.33 6.74 15.06
CA ARG A 21 5.59 6.33 14.42
C ARG A 21 5.35 5.39 13.25
N GLY A 22 4.47 4.39 13.41
CA GLY A 22 4.10 3.49 12.33
C GLY A 22 3.43 4.21 11.15
N MET A 23 2.51 5.12 11.44
CA MET A 23 1.86 5.96 10.42
C MET A 23 2.88 6.88 9.70
N SER A 24 3.79 7.50 10.46
CA SER A 24 4.86 8.34 9.91
C SER A 24 5.78 7.54 8.97
N GLU A 25 6.18 6.33 9.36
CA GLU A 25 7.04 5.48 8.53
C GLU A 25 6.34 5.07 7.23
N PHE A 26 5.04 4.76 7.29
CA PHE A 26 4.24 4.46 6.10
C PHE A 26 4.17 5.65 5.12
N ILE A 27 3.96 6.86 5.63
CA ILE A 27 3.95 8.06 4.78
C ILE A 27 5.34 8.28 4.15
N LEU A 28 6.39 8.04 4.92
CA LEU A 28 7.77 8.27 4.50
C LEU A 28 8.21 7.28 3.43
N SER A 29 7.87 5.99 3.57
CA SER A 29 8.16 4.96 2.57
C SER A 29 7.49 5.26 1.22
N ARG A 30 6.28 5.82 1.22
CA ARG A 30 5.58 6.24 -0.01
C ARG A 30 6.16 7.52 -0.62
N SER A 31 6.74 8.39 0.21
CA SER A 31 7.33 9.67 -0.24
C SER A 31 8.77 9.53 -0.69
N TYR A 32 9.43 8.43 -0.36
CA TYR A 32 10.83 8.14 -0.70
C TYR A 32 10.97 7.73 -2.18
N ARG A 33 11.95 8.28 -2.89
CA ARG A 33 12.12 8.08 -4.34
C ARG A 33 13.13 6.99 -4.71
N GLY A 34 13.83 6.41 -3.74
CA GLY A 34 14.81 5.35 -3.98
C GLY A 34 16.26 5.76 -3.70
N PRO A 35 17.25 5.00 -4.20
CA PRO A 35 18.66 5.22 -3.88
C PRO A 35 19.16 6.58 -4.39
N GLY A 36 19.84 7.34 -3.52
CA GLY A 36 20.29 8.71 -3.78
C GLY A 36 19.37 9.80 -3.22
N ASP A 37 18.20 9.43 -2.73
CA ASP A 37 17.27 10.33 -2.06
C ASP A 37 17.55 10.40 -0.55
N THR A 38 17.32 11.56 0.06
CA THR A 38 17.51 11.72 1.51
C THR A 38 16.19 11.60 2.25
N VAL A 39 16.25 11.09 3.47
CA VAL A 39 15.05 10.94 4.30
C VAL A 39 14.48 12.31 4.68
N GLU A 40 15.32 13.31 4.94
CA GLU A 40 14.85 14.68 5.18
C GLU A 40 14.13 15.26 3.97
N ALA A 41 14.64 15.04 2.75
CA ALA A 41 13.95 15.45 1.53
C ALA A 41 12.60 14.73 1.39
N ALA A 42 12.53 13.43 1.71
CA ALA A 42 11.29 12.68 1.72
C ALA A 42 10.29 13.21 2.76
N MET A 43 10.74 13.61 3.95
CA MET A 43 9.89 14.24 4.98
C MET A 43 9.31 15.57 4.50
N HIS A 44 10.11 16.44 3.88
CA HIS A 44 9.61 17.70 3.32
C HIS A 44 8.70 17.52 2.09
N ARG A 45 8.86 16.42 1.35
CA ARG A 45 7.89 16.05 0.32
C ARG A 45 6.59 15.53 0.94
N ALA A 46 6.67 14.70 1.96
CA ALA A 46 5.49 14.23 2.70
C ALA A 46 4.68 15.39 3.30
N GLU A 47 5.37 16.41 3.81
CA GLU A 47 4.76 17.64 4.29
C GLU A 47 4.00 18.39 3.20
N ARG A 48 4.61 18.58 2.02
CA ARG A 48 3.96 19.26 0.90
C ARG A 48 2.82 18.47 0.25
N SER A 49 2.96 17.15 0.18
CA SER A 49 1.99 16.29 -0.51
C SER A 49 0.80 15.90 0.38
N PHE A 50 1.06 15.58 1.65
CA PHE A 50 0.06 15.02 2.55
C PHE A 50 -0.23 15.90 3.78
N GLY A 51 0.54 16.97 4.00
CA GLY A 51 0.38 17.84 5.17
C GLY A 51 0.94 17.26 6.47
N ALA A 52 1.81 16.24 6.41
CA ALA A 52 2.45 15.66 7.58
C ALA A 52 3.58 16.59 8.10
N PRO A 53 3.55 17.03 9.37
CA PRO A 53 4.55 17.98 9.87
C PRO A 53 5.96 17.34 9.94
N ALA A 54 6.89 17.83 9.12
CA ALA A 54 8.22 17.24 8.95
C ALA A 54 9.01 17.23 10.28
N THR A 55 8.89 18.29 11.08
CA THR A 55 9.52 18.36 12.42
C THR A 55 9.08 17.21 13.32
N TRP A 56 7.80 16.85 13.32
CA TRP A 56 7.28 15.77 14.15
C TRP A 56 7.66 14.40 13.60
N MET A 57 7.66 14.22 12.28
CA MET A 57 8.17 12.99 11.63
C MET A 57 9.64 12.75 11.98
N HIS A 58 10.47 13.80 11.90
CA HIS A 58 11.88 13.73 12.28
C HIS A 58 12.05 13.33 13.75
N ARG A 59 11.30 13.97 14.66
CA ARG A 59 11.34 13.63 16.09
C ARG A 59 10.88 12.19 16.35
N LEU A 60 9.79 11.74 15.72
CA LEU A 60 9.27 10.38 15.87
C LEU A 60 10.28 9.31 15.45
N ARG A 61 11.07 9.60 14.42
CA ARG A 61 12.05 8.68 13.85
C ARG A 61 13.33 8.60 14.69
N TYR A 62 13.90 9.75 15.07
CA TYR A 62 15.22 9.80 15.68
C TYR A 62 15.21 9.94 17.21
N ARG A 63 14.05 10.24 17.82
CA ARG A 63 13.95 10.41 19.28
C ARG A 63 12.95 9.44 19.88
N ASN A 64 13.25 9.04 21.11
CA ASN A 64 12.27 8.40 21.97
C ASN A 64 11.48 9.48 22.72
N ILE A 65 10.24 9.73 22.28
CA ILE A 65 9.39 10.80 22.80
C ILE A 65 8.39 10.18 23.78
N LYS A 66 8.27 10.75 24.97
CA LYS A 66 7.30 10.32 25.98
C LYS A 66 5.88 10.85 25.71
N ASP A 67 5.79 12.07 25.19
CA ASP A 67 4.53 12.77 24.98
C ASP A 67 4.46 13.49 23.63
N MET A 68 3.27 13.48 23.01
CA MET A 68 2.97 14.21 21.77
C MET A 68 1.65 15.00 21.95
N PRO A 69 1.56 16.25 21.44
CA PRO A 69 0.31 17.00 21.44
C PRO A 69 -0.70 16.37 20.48
N VAL A 70 -1.98 16.41 20.85
CA VAL A 70 -3.07 15.81 20.04
C VAL A 70 -3.14 16.40 18.63
N SER A 71 -2.85 17.69 18.50
CA SER A 71 -2.83 18.40 17.21
C SER A 71 -1.82 17.80 16.22
N ALA A 72 -0.62 17.44 16.69
CA ALA A 72 0.40 16.80 15.86
C ALA A 72 0.02 15.38 15.48
N TYR A 73 -0.54 14.63 16.42
CA TYR A 73 -1.06 13.29 16.16
C TYR A 73 -2.16 13.32 15.08
N GLY A 74 -3.13 14.22 15.23
CA GLY A 74 -4.21 14.39 14.26
C GLY A 74 -3.72 14.79 12.87
N ALA A 75 -2.68 15.62 12.78
CA ALA A 75 -2.06 15.97 11.50
C ALA A 75 -1.44 14.75 10.81
N ILE A 76 -0.71 13.91 11.56
CA ILE A 76 -0.13 12.66 11.03
C ILE A 76 -1.23 11.68 10.62
N LEU A 77 -2.31 11.55 11.41
CA LEU A 77 -3.43 10.68 11.09
C LEU A 77 -4.13 11.10 9.79
N ARG A 78 -4.40 12.40 9.60
CA ARG A 78 -4.98 12.91 8.34
C ARG A 78 -4.06 12.67 7.15
N ALA A 79 -2.76 12.92 7.30
CA ALA A 79 -1.80 12.64 6.25
C ALA A 79 -1.75 11.14 5.91
N TYR A 80 -1.88 10.28 6.91
CA TYR A 80 -1.89 8.82 6.73
C TYR A 80 -3.13 8.33 5.98
N THR A 81 -4.32 8.85 6.30
CA THR A 81 -5.54 8.49 5.56
C THR A 81 -5.45 8.92 4.09
N LEU A 82 -4.95 10.13 3.83
CA LEU A 82 -4.69 10.60 2.46
C LEU A 82 -3.65 9.75 1.72
N ALA A 83 -2.56 9.35 2.39
CA ALA A 83 -1.56 8.47 1.80
C ALA A 83 -2.13 7.07 1.49
N LYS A 84 -3.05 6.56 2.31
CA LYS A 84 -3.78 5.31 2.03
C LYS A 84 -4.72 5.44 0.85
N GLU A 85 -5.50 6.50 0.78
CA GLU A 85 -6.43 6.72 -0.34
C GLU A 85 -5.70 6.88 -1.67
N THR A 86 -4.59 7.63 -1.69
CA THR A 86 -3.76 7.75 -2.90
C THR A 86 -3.16 6.42 -3.33
N SER A 87 -2.74 5.61 -2.35
CA SER A 87 -2.24 4.24 -2.59
C SER A 87 -3.31 3.33 -3.20
N GLN A 88 -4.52 3.39 -2.66
CA GLN A 88 -5.65 2.60 -3.13
C GLN A 88 -6.07 2.99 -4.55
N LYS A 89 -6.16 4.29 -4.82
CA LYS A 89 -6.46 4.81 -6.16
C LYS A 89 -5.41 4.40 -7.20
N ALA A 90 -4.13 4.40 -6.82
CA ALA A 90 -3.06 3.94 -7.72
C ALA A 90 -3.22 2.45 -8.05
N TYR A 91 -3.52 1.61 -7.06
CA TYR A 91 -3.77 0.19 -7.27
C TYR A 91 -5.00 -0.07 -8.14
N GLU A 92 -6.10 0.66 -7.92
CA GLU A 92 -7.31 0.56 -8.73
C GLU A 92 -7.06 0.96 -10.19
N ALA A 93 -6.33 2.05 -10.42
CA ALA A 93 -5.94 2.47 -11.76
C ALA A 93 -5.06 1.43 -12.48
N GLU A 94 -4.11 0.81 -11.77
CA GLU A 94 -3.30 -0.29 -12.32
C GLU A 94 -4.17 -1.51 -12.66
N ARG A 95 -5.13 -1.85 -11.79
CA ARG A 95 -6.06 -2.96 -12.02
C ARG A 95 -6.96 -2.73 -13.23
N GLU A 96 -7.49 -1.52 -13.40
CA GLU A 96 -8.30 -1.14 -14.56
C GLU A 96 -7.50 -1.21 -15.86
N GLN A 97 -6.26 -0.70 -15.85
CA GLN A 97 -5.35 -0.81 -16.99
C GLN A 97 -5.01 -2.26 -17.32
N ALA A 98 -4.80 -3.11 -16.31
CA ALA A 98 -4.54 -4.53 -16.50
C ALA A 98 -5.75 -5.24 -17.11
N HIS A 99 -6.97 -4.96 -16.63
CA HIS A 99 -8.20 -5.49 -17.23
C HIS A 99 -8.40 -5.02 -18.68
N ALA A 100 -8.13 -3.75 -18.96
CA ALA A 100 -8.20 -3.21 -20.33
C ALA A 100 -7.12 -3.81 -21.25
N ARG A 101 -5.95 -4.18 -20.72
CA ARG A 101 -4.91 -4.88 -21.47
C ARG A 101 -5.30 -6.34 -21.71
N ASN A 102 -5.82 -7.01 -20.69
CA ASN A 102 -6.24 -8.41 -20.77
C ASN A 102 -7.41 -8.60 -21.73
N SER A 103 -8.39 -7.68 -21.75
CA SER A 103 -9.51 -7.74 -22.71
C SER A 103 -9.04 -7.61 -24.17
N LYS A 104 -8.03 -6.77 -24.44
CA LYS A 104 -7.40 -6.67 -25.77
C LYS A 104 -6.66 -7.94 -26.16
N LEU A 105 -6.01 -8.61 -25.21
CA LEU A 105 -5.35 -9.89 -25.45
C LEU A 105 -6.35 -11.01 -25.74
N ILE A 106 -7.49 -11.04 -25.04
CA ILE A 106 -8.58 -12.00 -25.31
C ILE A 106 -9.13 -11.78 -26.72
N GLY A 107 -9.40 -10.53 -27.12
CA GLY A 107 -9.84 -10.24 -28.49
C GLY A 107 -8.83 -10.61 -29.57
N LEU A 108 -7.53 -10.50 -29.31
CA LEU A 108 -6.48 -10.96 -30.21
C LEU A 108 -6.39 -12.50 -30.28
N ALA A 109 -6.59 -13.18 -29.14
CA ALA A 109 -6.62 -14.63 -29.10
C ALA A 109 -7.83 -15.19 -29.88
N ASP A 110 -9.01 -14.59 -29.71
CA ASP A 110 -10.21 -14.95 -30.49
C ASP A 110 -10.03 -14.66 -31.99
N LEU A 111 -9.34 -13.58 -32.35
CA LEU A 111 -9.03 -13.27 -33.75
C LEU A 111 -8.04 -14.29 -34.35
N ALA A 112 -7.02 -14.70 -33.59
CA ALA A 112 -6.06 -15.70 -34.04
C ALA A 112 -6.71 -17.09 -34.20
N VAL A 113 -7.54 -17.50 -33.23
CA VAL A 113 -8.31 -18.76 -33.30
C VAL A 113 -9.34 -18.71 -34.43
N GLY A 114 -9.97 -17.56 -34.67
CA GLY A 114 -10.90 -17.36 -35.78
C GLY A 114 -10.24 -17.37 -37.17
N ALA A 115 -8.95 -17.02 -37.26
CA ALA A 115 -8.18 -17.09 -38.50
C ALA A 115 -7.68 -18.51 -38.83
N ASP A 116 -7.41 -19.32 -37.81
CA ASP A 116 -7.01 -20.73 -37.97
C ASP A 116 -8.21 -21.70 -38.03
N GLY A 117 -9.40 -21.26 -37.62
CA GLY A 117 -10.63 -22.06 -37.57
C GLY A 117 -11.23 -22.51 -38.90
N GLN A 118 -10.63 -22.19 -40.05
CA GLN A 118 -11.00 -22.78 -41.35
C GLN A 118 -10.03 -23.87 -41.86
N ARG A 119 -9.00 -24.25 -41.08
CA ARG A 119 -8.11 -25.36 -41.44
C ARG A 119 -7.73 -26.22 -40.23
N ALA A 120 -8.68 -26.98 -39.69
CA ALA A 120 -8.44 -28.34 -39.21
C ALA A 120 -9.72 -28.92 -38.56
N GLU A 121 -10.46 -29.72 -39.33
CA GLU A 121 -10.91 -30.99 -38.76
C GLU A 121 -9.66 -31.74 -38.32
N THR A 122 -9.43 -31.90 -37.01
CA THR A 122 -8.74 -33.07 -36.48
C THR A 122 -8.89 -33.13 -34.96
N THR A 123 -9.68 -34.13 -34.54
CA THR A 123 -9.47 -34.96 -33.35
C THR A 123 -9.03 -34.24 -32.09
N VAL A 124 -10.01 -33.95 -31.23
CA VAL A 124 -9.79 -33.73 -29.80
C VAL A 124 -9.27 -35.06 -29.19
N PRO A 125 -8.04 -35.18 -28.69
CA PRO A 125 -7.71 -36.27 -27.80
C PRO A 125 -8.39 -35.99 -26.45
N PRO A 126 -9.11 -36.96 -25.86
CA PRO A 126 -9.67 -36.80 -24.53
C PRO A 126 -8.53 -36.61 -23.53
N LEU A 127 -8.60 -35.53 -22.75
CA LEU A 127 -7.76 -35.31 -21.57
C LEU A 127 -7.82 -36.57 -20.69
N LEU A 128 -6.69 -37.27 -20.59
CA LEU A 128 -6.50 -38.37 -19.67
C LEU A 128 -6.56 -37.79 -18.25
N VAL A 129 -7.75 -37.78 -17.66
CA VAL A 129 -7.94 -37.61 -16.22
C VAL A 129 -7.34 -38.87 -15.60
N THR A 130 -6.11 -38.77 -15.09
CA THR A 130 -5.56 -39.80 -14.21
C THR A 130 -6.36 -39.75 -12.92
N HIS A 131 -7.37 -40.62 -12.84
CA HIS A 131 -7.93 -41.05 -11.56
C HIS A 131 -6.83 -41.82 -10.84
N ASP A 132 -6.16 -41.18 -9.88
CA ASP A 132 -5.37 -41.88 -8.88
C ASP A 132 -6.33 -42.31 -7.75
N GLU A 133 -7.06 -43.38 -8.02
CA GLU A 133 -7.68 -44.22 -6.99
C GLU A 133 -7.21 -45.66 -7.22
N ALA A 134 -6.28 -46.11 -6.37
CA ALA A 134 -6.15 -47.51 -5.97
C ALA A 134 -5.58 -47.53 -4.53
N THR A 135 -6.42 -47.56 -3.50
CA THR A 135 -6.90 -48.78 -2.81
C THR A 135 -5.83 -49.43 -1.92
N THR A 136 -5.97 -49.22 -0.59
CA THR A 136 -6.13 -50.27 0.45
C THR A 136 -5.35 -51.59 0.26
N THR A 137 -4.29 -51.86 1.05
CA THR A 137 -4.28 -52.68 2.31
C THR A 137 -3.59 -54.05 2.05
N PRO A 138 -3.24 -54.93 3.02
CA PRO A 138 -2.53 -54.86 4.32
C PRO A 138 -1.19 -55.67 4.34
N GLU A 139 -0.35 -55.47 5.36
CA GLU A 139 0.23 -56.52 6.25
C GLU A 139 1.05 -55.88 7.38
#